data_AF-A0A1V5JYH9-F1
#
_entry.id   AF-A0A1V5JYH9-F1
#
_cell.length_a   1.000
_cell.length_b   1.000
_cell.length_c   1.000
_cell.angle_alpha   90.00
_cell.angle_beta   90.00
_cell.angle_gamma   90.00
#
_symmetry.space_group_name_H-M   'P 1'
#
loop_
_entity.id
_entity.type
_entity.pdbx_description
1 polymer ?
#
loop_
_entity_poly.entity_id
_entity_poly.type
_entity_poly.pdbx_seq_one_letter_code
_entity_poly.pdbx_strand_id
1 'polypeptide(L)'
;MFLDPPYADTASRGDGLYACDSLTVAHDVRAWCLEHGDDARYRIVLAGFDGEHGDALTDAGWTVHEWFVSGYFRGGFGDQQYRERLWASPHCLSCGYAKC
;
A
#
# COMPACT_ATOMS: atom_id res chain seq x y z
N MET A 1 10.16 -6.92 1.15
CA MET A 1 9.82 -6.51 -0.22
C MET A 1 8.96 -5.28 -0.13
N PHE A 2 9.19 -4.28 -0.99
CA PHE A 2 8.38 -3.07 -1.08
C PHE A 2 7.84 -3.00 -2.50
N LEU A 3 6.51 -2.88 -2.63
CA LEU A 3 5.80 -2.89 -3.90
C LEU A 3 5.02 -1.58 -4.01
N ASP A 4 5.25 -0.84 -5.09
CA ASP A 4 4.65 0.45 -5.39
C ASP A 4 4.11 0.42 -6.83
N PRO A 5 3.00 -0.29 -7.07
CA PRO A 5 2.42 -0.38 -8.40
C PRO A 5 1.84 0.97 -8.83
N PRO A 6 1.73 1.23 -10.15
CA PRO A 6 0.94 2.36 -10.61
C PRO A 6 -0.50 2.25 -10.11
N TYR A 7 -1.07 3.34 -9.61
CA TYR A 7 -2.39 3.33 -9.00
C TYR A 7 -3.47 2.78 -9.95
N ALA A 8 -4.37 1.98 -9.40
CA ALA A 8 -5.51 1.41 -10.13
C ALA A 8 -6.42 2.49 -10.74
N ASP A 9 -7.29 2.08 -11.66
CA ASP A 9 -8.38 2.92 -12.19
C ASP A 9 -9.38 3.33 -11.10
N THR A 10 -9.56 2.51 -10.07
CA THR A 10 -10.40 2.78 -8.89
C THR A 10 -9.85 3.88 -7.99
N ALA A 11 -8.60 4.32 -8.19
CA ALA A 11 -7.94 5.31 -7.35
C ALA A 11 -8.44 6.77 -7.52
N SER A 12 -9.37 7.03 -8.45
CA SER A 12 -9.81 8.39 -8.81
C SER A 12 -8.61 9.30 -9.13
N ARG A 13 -7.70 8.83 -10.00
CA ARG A 13 -6.51 9.56 -10.43
C ARG A 13 -6.73 10.30 -11.76
N GLY A 14 -5.84 11.23 -12.10
CA GLY A 14 -5.82 11.87 -13.41
C GLY A 14 -5.41 10.89 -14.53
N ASP A 15 -6.06 11.01 -15.68
CA ASP A 15 -5.72 10.23 -16.89
C ASP A 15 -4.33 10.60 -17.43
N GLY A 16 -3.63 9.61 -18.01
CA GLY A 16 -2.35 9.85 -18.70
C GLY A 16 -1.15 10.12 -17.79
N LEU A 17 -1.22 9.74 -16.51
CA LEU A 17 -0.12 9.94 -15.54
C LEU A 17 1.11 9.06 -15.82
N TYR A 18 0.90 7.90 -16.47
CA TYR A 18 1.95 6.92 -16.75
C TYR A 18 2.21 6.78 -18.25
N ALA A 19 3.46 6.48 -18.62
CA ALA A 19 3.89 6.36 -20.02
C ALA A 19 3.17 5.22 -20.78
N CYS A 20 2.74 4.18 -20.06
CA CYS A 20 1.84 3.14 -20.54
C CYS A 20 0.83 2.87 -19.43
N ASP A 21 -0.44 3.15 -19.68
CA ASP A 21 -1.47 3.00 -18.68
C ASP A 21 -1.90 1.53 -18.61
N SER A 22 -1.62 0.86 -17.48
CA SER A 22 -2.03 -0.52 -17.24
C SER A 22 -2.86 -0.58 -15.98
N LEU A 23 -4.19 -0.58 -16.16
CA LEU A 23 -5.16 -0.56 -15.06
C LEU A 23 -5.14 -1.85 -14.21
N THR A 24 -4.45 -2.90 -14.68
CA THR A 24 -4.45 -4.23 -14.02
C THR A 24 -3.29 -4.44 -13.05
N VAL A 25 -2.19 -3.70 -13.15
CA VAL A 25 -0.96 -4.01 -12.40
C VAL A 25 -1.19 -3.92 -10.89
N ALA A 26 -1.93 -2.91 -10.44
CA ALA A 26 -2.30 -2.80 -9.03
C ALA A 26 -3.14 -4.00 -8.54
N HIS A 27 -4.05 -4.51 -9.37
CA HIS A 27 -4.84 -5.71 -9.06
C HIS A 27 -4.00 -6.97 -9.01
N ASP A 28 -3.08 -7.15 -9.96
CA ASP A 28 -2.18 -8.31 -10.02
C ASP A 28 -1.23 -8.33 -8.83
N VAL A 29 -0.68 -7.17 -8.46
CA VAL A 29 0.17 -7.02 -7.27
C VAL A 29 -0.62 -7.31 -5.99
N ARG A 30 -1.86 -6.80 -5.87
CA ARG A 30 -2.73 -7.11 -4.72
C ARG A 30 -3.03 -8.60 -4.62
N ALA A 31 -3.33 -9.26 -5.74
CA ALA A 31 -3.59 -10.71 -5.76
C ALA A 31 -2.37 -11.49 -5.30
N TRP A 32 -1.19 -11.14 -5.81
CA TRP A 32 0.08 -11.76 -5.39
C TRP A 32 0.37 -11.54 -3.90
N CYS A 33 0.12 -10.33 -3.39
CA CYS A 33 0.24 -10.01 -1.97
C CYS A 33 -0.69 -10.87 -1.11
N LEU A 34 -1.95 -11.09 -1.52
CA LEU A 34 -2.87 -11.94 -0.78
C LEU A 34 -2.42 -13.41 -0.75
N GLU A 35 -1.86 -13.91 -1.86
CA GLU A 35 -1.36 -15.28 -1.95
C GLU A 35 -0.10 -15.51 -1.09
N HIS A 36 0.80 -14.52 -1.00
CA HIS A 36 2.11 -14.68 -0.37
C HIS A 36 2.25 -13.98 0.99
N GLY A 37 1.25 -13.19 1.39
CA GLY A 37 1.30 -12.32 2.56
C GLY A 37 1.44 -13.04 3.89
N ASP A 38 0.92 -14.27 3.97
CA ASP A 38 0.99 -15.10 5.19
C ASP A 38 2.24 -16.02 5.23
N ASP A 39 3.10 -15.97 4.21
CA ASP A 39 4.36 -16.70 4.24
C ASP A 39 5.38 -15.96 5.14
N ALA A 40 5.73 -16.58 6.27
CA ALA A 40 6.67 -16.03 7.24
C ALA A 40 8.09 -15.76 6.70
N ARG A 41 8.44 -16.27 5.51
CA ARG A 41 9.69 -15.95 4.82
C ARG A 41 9.70 -14.53 4.26
N TYR A 42 8.52 -13.95 4.04
CA TYR A 42 8.36 -12.63 3.46
C TYR A 42 7.92 -11.60 4.49
N ARG A 43 8.38 -10.37 4.26
CA ARG A 43 7.87 -9.15 4.90
C ARG A 43 7.55 -8.19 3.77
N ILE A 44 6.28 -8.03 3.47
CA ILE A 44 5.81 -7.31 2.30
C ILE A 44 5.15 -6.02 2.76
N VAL A 45 5.51 -4.93 2.08
CA VAL A 45 4.83 -3.64 2.20
C VAL A 45 4.33 -3.26 0.81
N LEU A 46 3.03 -2.98 0.71
CA LEU A 46 2.36 -2.50 -0.49
C LEU A 46 1.97 -1.03 -0.28
N ALA A 47 2.32 -0.17 -1.23
CA ALA A 47 1.86 1.21 -1.29
C ALA A 47 0.64 1.35 -2.20
N GLY A 48 -0.23 2.31 -1.87
CA GLY A 48 -1.43 2.62 -2.65
C GLY A 48 -2.25 3.73 -2.02
N PHE A 49 -3.47 3.94 -2.51
CA PHE A 49 -4.41 4.90 -1.95
C PHE A 49 -5.53 4.24 -1.13
N ASP A 50 -6.03 4.99 -0.16
CA ASP A 50 -7.23 4.64 0.59
C ASP A 50 -8.41 4.37 -0.35
N GLY A 51 -9.11 3.27 -0.10
CA GLY A 51 -10.17 2.74 -0.96
C GLY A 51 -9.70 1.95 -2.21
N GLU A 52 -8.42 1.97 -2.56
CA GLU A 52 -7.91 1.30 -3.79
C GLU A 52 -7.93 -0.22 -3.70
N HIS A 53 -7.61 -0.78 -2.54
CA HIS A 53 -7.50 -2.23 -2.33
C HIS A 53 -8.67 -2.84 -1.55
N GLY A 54 -9.66 -2.03 -1.15
CA GLY A 54 -10.76 -2.43 -0.28
C GLY A 54 -10.28 -3.09 1.03
N ASP A 55 -11.12 -3.95 1.60
CA ASP A 55 -10.86 -4.55 2.92
C ASP A 55 -10.09 -5.89 2.87
N ALA A 56 -9.81 -6.44 1.68
CA ALA A 56 -9.29 -7.81 1.57
C ALA A 56 -7.91 -8.02 2.23
N LEU A 57 -7.03 -7.00 2.20
CA LEU A 57 -5.71 -7.10 2.85
C LEU A 57 -5.86 -7.07 4.37
N THR A 58 -6.72 -6.21 4.90
CA THR A 58 -7.02 -6.15 6.33
C THR A 58 -7.72 -7.41 6.82
N ASP A 59 -8.64 -7.97 6.04
CA ASP A 59 -9.29 -9.26 6.31
C ASP A 59 -8.26 -10.41 6.33
N ALA A 60 -7.20 -10.31 5.54
CA ALA A 60 -6.05 -11.22 5.54
C ALA A 60 -5.01 -10.91 6.65
N GLY A 61 -5.32 -10.04 7.61
CA GLY A 61 -4.48 -9.73 8.77
C GLY A 61 -3.35 -8.74 8.51
N TRP A 62 -3.34 -8.04 7.36
CA TRP A 62 -2.38 -6.97 7.11
C TRP A 62 -2.70 -5.74 7.97
N THR A 63 -1.65 -5.01 8.33
CA THR A 63 -1.78 -3.73 9.05
C THR A 63 -1.73 -2.56 8.07
N VAL A 64 -2.55 -1.54 8.31
CA VAL A 64 -2.61 -0.33 7.48
C VAL A 64 -1.98 0.84 8.21
N HIS A 65 -1.13 1.58 7.52
CA HIS A 65 -0.42 2.74 8.03
C HIS A 65 -0.68 3.94 7.14
N GLU A 66 -1.10 5.05 7.74
CA GLU A 66 -1.21 6.32 7.02
C GLU A 66 0.18 6.87 6.76
N TRP A 67 0.46 7.22 5.49
CA TRP A 67 1.75 7.77 5.12
C TRP A 67 1.94 9.19 5.66
N PHE A 68 0.87 10.00 5.64
CA PHE A 68 0.91 11.37 6.12
C PHE A 68 0.59 11.48 7.61
N VAL A 69 1.54 11.99 8.38
CA VAL A 69 1.34 12.41 9.78
C VAL A 69 1.67 13.89 9.90
N SER A 70 0.74 14.67 10.46
CA SER A 70 0.93 16.11 10.61
C SER A 70 2.19 16.41 11.44
N GLY A 71 3.01 17.35 10.97
CA GLY A 71 4.24 17.78 11.64
C GLY A 71 5.52 17.05 11.25
N TYR A 72 5.46 15.91 10.53
CA TYR A 72 6.66 15.14 10.15
C TYR A 72 7.10 15.32 8.69
N PHE A 73 6.22 15.78 7.79
CA PHE A 73 6.56 16.01 6.38
C PHE A 73 6.11 17.40 5.88
N ARG A 74 6.96 18.06 5.08
CA ARG A 74 6.69 19.31 4.34
C ARG A 74 6.79 19.09 2.82
N GLY A 75 6.17 18.03 2.30
CA GLY A 75 6.22 17.71 0.87
C GLY A 75 5.13 16.73 0.44
N GLY A 76 4.53 17.03 -0.71
CA GLY A 76 3.43 16.34 -1.37
C GLY A 76 2.65 17.35 -2.23
N PHE A 77 2.19 16.95 -3.42
CA PHE A 77 1.44 17.84 -4.31
C PHE A 77 -0.05 17.81 -3.92
N GLY A 78 -0.51 18.81 -3.18
CA GLY A 78 -1.95 19.06 -2.93
C GLY A 78 -2.59 18.08 -1.95
N ASP A 79 -3.91 17.90 -2.03
CA ASP A 79 -4.74 17.18 -1.04
C ASP A 79 -4.66 15.64 -1.11
N GLN A 80 -3.87 15.07 -2.04
CA GLN A 80 -3.80 13.61 -2.26
C GLN A 80 -2.97 12.86 -1.20
N GLN A 81 -2.10 13.57 -0.48
CA GLN A 81 -1.18 13.01 0.54
C GLN A 81 -1.94 12.36 1.71
N TYR A 82 -3.14 12.84 2.01
CA TYR A 82 -4.00 12.27 3.05
C TYR A 82 -4.56 10.89 2.70
N ARG A 83 -4.54 10.53 1.42
CA ARG A 83 -5.06 9.26 0.92
C ARG A 83 -3.99 8.18 0.83
N GLU A 84 -2.71 8.53 0.91
CA GLU A 84 -1.63 7.54 0.80
C GLU A 84 -1.66 6.58 1.99
N ARG A 85 -1.55 5.29 1.68
CA ARG A 85 -1.61 4.19 2.63
C ARG A 85 -0.49 3.19 2.33
N LEU A 86 0.03 2.60 3.39
CA LEU A 86 0.92 1.44 3.34
C LEU A 86 0.25 0.26 4.02
N TRP A 87 0.17 -0.87 3.33
CA TRP A 87 -0.25 -2.15 3.91
C TRP A 87 0.99 -2.99 4.19
N ALA A 88 1.17 -3.40 5.44
CA ALA A 88 2.26 -4.27 5.86
C ALA A 88 1.73 -5.67 6.22
N SER A 89 2.30 -6.70 5.61
CA SER A 89 1.94 -8.11 5.83
C SER A 89 2.06 -8.54 7.30
N PRO A 90 1.33 -9.57 7.76
CA PRO A 90 1.32 -10.04 9.15
C PRO A 90 2.71 -10.26 9.78
N HIS A 91 3.70 -10.65 8.97
CA HIS A 91 5.06 -10.98 9.42
C HIS A 91 6.01 -9.77 9.47
N CYS A 92 5.53 -8.57 9.13
CA CYS A 92 6.26 -7.32 9.32
C CYS A 92 6.41 -7.00 10.81
N LEU A 93 7.54 -6.39 11.17
CA LEU A 93 7.84 -6.03 12.55
C LEU A 93 6.96 -4.85 12.99
N SER A 94 6.31 -4.97 14.15
CA SER A 94 5.58 -3.87 14.77
C SER A 94 6.51 -3.01 15.62
N CYS A 95 6.16 -1.72 15.77
CA CYS A 95 6.82 -0.80 16.69
C CYS A 95 6.54 -1.25 18.14
N GLY A 96 7.37 -2.17 18.63
CA GLY A 96 7.16 -2.92 19.86
C GLY A 96 7.96 -4.22 19.87
N TYR A 97 8.36 -4.72 18.69
CA TYR A 97 9.25 -5.85 18.49
C TYR A 97 10.74 -5.45 18.42
N ALA A 98 11.11 -4.34 19.07
CA ALA A 98 12.49 -4.06 19.45
C ALA A 98 12.67 -4.50 20.90
N LYS A 99 12.71 -5.81 21.14
CA LYS A 99 13.19 -6.37 22.41
C LYS A 99 14.60 -6.93 22.19
N CYS A 100 15.55 -6.20 22.78
CA CYS A 100 16.95 -6.52 23.08
C CYS A 100 17.90 -6.73 21.90
#